data_AF-A0A7R8NFT0-F1
#
_entry.id   AF-A0A7R8NFT0-F1
#
_cell.length_a   1.000
_cell.length_b   1.000
_cell.length_c   1.000
_cell.angle_alpha   90.00
_cell.angle_beta   90.00
_cell.angle_gamma   90.00
#
_symmetry.space_group_name_H-M   'P 1'
#
loop_
_entity.id
_entity.type
_entity.pdbx_description
1 polymer ?
#
loop_
_entity_poly.entity_id
_entity_poly.type
_entity_poly.pdbx_seq_one_letter_code
_entity_poly.pdbx_strand_id
1 'polypeptide(L)' 'TAVSRLDRGESRFIAVGYVDDTQFVRFDSDAPNPRMEPRAPWIQQEGQEYWDKDTRNVMDNAQTYRVNLNTLLGYYNQSE' A
#
# COMPACT_ATOMS: atom_id res chain seq x y z
N THR A 1 -2.87 0.18 -5.25
CA THR A 1 -3.44 1.46 -5.75
C THR A 1 -2.79 2.61 -5.04
N ALA A 2 -2.36 3.62 -5.78
CA ALA A 2 -1.82 4.87 -5.24
C ALA A 2 -2.65 6.05 -5.77
N VAL A 3 -2.94 7.04 -4.93
CA VAL A 3 -3.75 8.21 -5.28
C VAL A 3 -3.08 9.46 -4.75
N SER A 4 -2.72 10.40 -5.62
CA SER A 4 -2.24 11.73 -5.23
C SER A 4 -3.38 12.55 -4.60
N ARG A 5 -3.03 13.43 -3.66
CA ARG A 5 -4.00 14.17 -2.86
C ARG A 5 -3.53 15.61 -2.66
N LEU A 6 -4.37 16.55 -3.06
CA LEU A 6 -4.12 18.00 -2.92
C LEU A 6 -4.07 18.46 -1.45
N ASP A 7 -4.76 17.75 -0.54
CA ASP A 7 -5.00 18.20 0.84
C ASP A 7 -3.93 17.75 1.86
N ARG A 8 -3.11 16.75 1.52
CA ARG A 8 -2.21 16.10 2.49
C ARG A 8 -0.74 16.01 2.08
N GLY A 9 -0.38 16.44 0.87
CA GLY A 9 1.00 16.42 0.36
C GLY A 9 1.61 15.02 0.14
N GLU A 10 1.03 13.97 0.72
CA GLU A 10 1.42 12.58 0.50
C GLU A 10 0.33 11.79 -0.23
N SER A 11 0.74 10.95 -1.17
CA SER A 11 -0.14 10.04 -1.89
C SER A 11 -0.62 8.92 -0.96
N ARG A 12 -1.92 8.61 -0.98
CA ARG A 12 -2.45 7.44 -0.26
C ARG A 12 -2.17 6.18 -1.05
N PHE A 13 -1.58 5.17 -0.41
CA PHE A 13 -1.31 3.86 -0.97
C PHE A 13 -2.12 2.77 -0.27
N ILE A 14 -2.80 1.94 -1.04
CA ILE A 14 -3.58 0.80 -0.57
C ILE A 14 -3.16 -0.43 -1.36
N ALA A 15 -2.83 -1.51 -0.67
CA ALA A 15 -2.63 -2.84 -1.26
C ALA A 15 -3.64 -3.82 -0.66
N VAL A 16 -4.22 -4.66 -1.51
CA VAL A 16 -5.21 -5.67 -1.10
C VAL A 16 -4.89 -6.98 -1.81
N GLY A 17 -4.82 -8.08 -1.05
CA GLY A 17 -4.59 -9.42 -1.58
C GLY A 17 -5.87 -10.25 -1.51
N TYR A 18 -6.13 -11.00 -2.59
CA TYR A 18 -7.26 -11.93 -2.70
C TYR A 18 -6.76 -13.33 -3.06
N VAL A 19 -7.47 -14.33 -2.55
CA VAL A 19 -7.41 -15.73 -2.99
C VAL A 19 -8.85 -16.19 -3.16
N ASP A 20 -9.22 -16.70 -4.33
CA ASP A 20 -10.59 -17.16 -4.65
C ASP A 20 -11.69 -16.18 -4.19
N ASP A 21 -11.60 -14.93 -4.67
CA ASP A 21 -12.49 -13.80 -4.32
C ASP A 21 -12.56 -13.44 -2.83
N THR A 22 -11.76 -14.09 -1.98
CA THR A 22 -11.68 -13.82 -0.55
C THR A 22 -10.49 -12.92 -0.26
N GLN A 23 -10.77 -11.72 0.26
CA GLN A 23 -9.73 -10.82 0.72
C GLN A 23 -9.00 -11.45 1.93
N PHE A 24 -7.69 -11.63 1.84
CA PHE A 24 -6.90 -12.25 2.91
C PHE A 24 -5.89 -11.32 3.55
N VAL A 25 -5.45 -10.27 2.87
CA VAL A 25 -4.57 -9.24 3.43
C VAL A 25 -4.93 -7.83 2.96
N ARG A 26 -4.57 -6.83 3.76
CA ARG A 26 -4.70 -5.41 3.41
C ARG A 26 -3.57 -4.58 4.03
N PHE A 27 -3.09 -3.61 3.28
CA PHE A 27 -2.28 -2.50 3.75
C PHE A 27 -2.97 -1.17 3.38
N ASP A 28 -2.90 -0.18 4.28
CA ASP A 28 -3.36 1.19 4.05
C ASP A 28 -2.34 2.17 4.65
N SER A 29 -1.75 3.02 3.81
CA SER A 29 -0.74 3.99 4.26
C SER A 29 -1.30 5.03 5.23
N ASP A 30 -2.60 5.28 5.19
CA ASP A 30 -3.27 6.26 6.05
C ASP A 30 -3.65 5.68 7.43
N ALA A 31 -3.41 4.39 7.67
CA ALA A 31 -3.66 3.78 8.97
C ALA A 31 -2.74 4.40 10.05
N PRO A 32 -3.17 4.51 11.32
CA PRO A 32 -2.32 5.05 12.40
C PRO A 32 -1.01 4.28 12.61
N ASN A 33 -1.00 3.00 12.26
CA ASN A 33 0.18 2.14 12.25
C ASN A 33 0.18 1.31 10.95
N PRO A 34 0.72 1.85 9.83
CA PRO A 34 0.68 1.18 8.54
C PRO A 34 1.46 -0.13 8.58
N ARG A 35 0.76 -1.25 8.41
CA ARG A 35 1.34 -2.59 8.30
C ARG A 35 0.44 -3.49 7.48
N MET A 36 0.98 -4.61 7.00
CA MET A 36 0.16 -5.64 6.38
C MET A 36 -0.71 -6.30 7.44
N GLU A 37 -2.02 -6.32 7.23
CA GLU A 37 -2.99 -6.87 8.17
C GLU A 37 -3.73 -8.09 7.60
N PRO A 38 -3.96 -9.13 8.42
CA PRO A 38 -4.77 -10.27 8.03
C PRO A 38 -6.25 -9.87 7.86
N ARG A 39 -6.91 -10.45 6.86
CA ARG A 39 -8.34 -10.26 6.55
C ARG A 39 -9.13 -11.56 6.47
N ALA A 40 -8.44 -12.70 6.59
CA ALA A 40 -9.03 -14.02 6.72
C ALA A 40 -8.40 -14.78 7.91
N PRO A 41 -9.09 -15.76 8.53
CA PRO A 41 -8.55 -16.50 9.67
C PRO A 41 -7.30 -17.30 9.36
N TRP A 42 -7.25 -17.92 8.18
CA TRP A 42 -6.20 -18.88 7.81
C TRP A 42 -4.80 -18.25 7.66
N ILE A 43 -4.70 -16.96 7.34
CA ILE A 43 -3.39 -16.30 7.21
C ILE A 43 -2.80 -15.93 8.58
N GLN A 44 -3.60 -15.91 9.66
CA GLN A 44 -3.10 -15.55 11.01
C GLN A 44 -2.09 -16.56 11.57
N GLN A 45 -2.01 -17.76 10.99
CA GLN A 45 -1.03 -18.77 11.35
C GLN A 45 0.40 -18.40 10.91
N GLU A 46 0.56 -17.44 10.01
CA GLU A 46 1.86 -16.98 9.54
C GLU A 46 2.63 -16.27 10.65
N GLY A 47 3.95 -16.52 10.68
CA GLY A 47 4.84 -15.98 11.69
C GLY A 47 5.14 -14.49 11.52
N GLN A 48 5.74 -13.88 12.54
CA GLN A 48 6.13 -12.46 12.54
C GLN A 48 7.03 -12.11 11.34
N GLU A 49 7.93 -13.01 10.93
CA GLU A 49 8.82 -12.80 9.79
C GLU A 49 8.06 -12.57 8.48
N TYR A 50 6.96 -13.30 8.25
CA TYR A 50 6.10 -13.11 7.10
C TYR A 50 5.49 -11.70 7.11
N TRP A 51 4.91 -11.30 8.24
CA TRP A 51 4.27 -9.99 8.39
C TRP A 51 5.25 -8.82 8.27
N ASP A 52 6.45 -8.94 8.85
CA ASP A 52 7.49 -7.92 8.79
C ASP A 52 8.02 -7.75 7.36
N LYS A 53 8.24 -8.88 6.67
CA LYS A 53 8.69 -8.88 5.27
C LYS A 53 7.62 -8.28 4.36
N ASP A 54 6.38 -8.72 4.46
CA ASP A 54 5.30 -8.22 3.62
C ASP A 54 5.02 -6.75 3.89
N THR A 55 5.07 -6.32 5.16
CA THR A 55 4.96 -4.90 5.54
C THR A 55 6.08 -4.06 4.90
N ARG A 56 7.34 -4.52 4.96
CA ARG A 56 8.45 -3.82 4.30
C ARG A 56 8.24 -3.70 2.80
N ASN A 57 7.88 -4.80 2.13
CA ASN A 57 7.65 -4.82 0.69
C ASN A 57 6.54 -3.84 0.27
N VAL A 58 5.44 -3.75 1.02
CA VAL A 58 4.37 -2.79 0.68
C VAL A 58 4.73 -1.35 0.98
N MET A 59 5.57 -1.07 1.98
CA MET A 59 6.13 0.27 2.19
C MET A 59 7.06 0.68 1.05
N ASP A 60 7.94 -0.22 0.59
CA ASP A 60 8.83 0.04 -0.56
C ASP A 60 8.02 0.30 -1.85
N ASN A 61 6.94 -0.47 -2.04
CA ASN A 61 6.00 -0.22 -3.13
C ASN A 61 5.32 1.15 -2.99
N ALA A 62 4.85 1.52 -1.80
CA ALA A 62 4.22 2.83 -1.57
C ALA A 62 5.15 3.98 -1.98
N GLN A 63 6.44 3.90 -1.63
CA GLN A 63 7.43 4.89 -2.03
C GLN A 63 7.69 4.89 -3.55
N THR A 64 7.77 3.72 -4.17
CA THR A 64 7.91 3.60 -5.63
C THR A 64 6.74 4.26 -6.36
N TYR A 65 5.50 4.00 -5.90
CA TYR A 65 4.32 4.62 -6.48
C TYR A 65 4.27 6.14 -6.26
N ARG A 66 4.73 6.65 -5.12
CA ARG A 66 4.87 8.10 -4.89
C ARG A 66 5.77 8.75 -5.94
N VAL A 67 6.95 8.16 -6.19
CA VAL A 67 7.89 8.66 -7.21
C VAL A 67 7.29 8.59 -8.61
N ASN A 68 6.60 7.49 -8.92
CA ASN A 68 5.95 7.32 -10.22
C ASN A 68 4.82 8.33 -10.44
N LEU A 69 4.00 8.63 -9.42
CA LEU A 69 2.96 9.65 -9.52
C LEU A 69 3.55 11.03 -9.85
N ASN A 70 4.61 11.43 -9.14
CA ASN A 70 5.29 12.72 -9.40
C ASN A 70 5.92 12.77 -10.80
N THR A 71 6.47 11.65 -11.26
CA THR A 71 7.04 11.53 -12.60
C THR A 71 5.97 11.65 -13.68
N LEU A 72 4.82 11.00 -13.49
CA LEU A 72 3.69 11.05 -14.41
C LEU A 72 3.09 12.47 -14.49
N LEU A 73 3.00 13.21 -13.38
CA LEU A 73 2.58 14.61 -13.40
C LEU A 73 3.46 15.43 -14.36
N GLY A 74 4.78 15.26 -14.29
CA GLY A 74 5.73 15.90 -15.19
C GLY A 74 5.55 15.50 -16.67
N TYR A 75 5.37 14.21 -16.95
CA TYR A 75 5.18 13.72 -18.33
C TYR A 75 3.92 14.25 -19.01
N TYR A 76 2.85 14.46 -18.24
CA TYR A 76 1.58 14.97 -18.77
C TYR A 76 1.40 16.48 -18.59
N ASN A 77 2.46 17.20 -18.18
CA ASN A 77 2.42 18.64 -17.90
C ASN A 77 1.28 19.03 -16.92
N GLN A 78 1.06 18.18 -15.90
CA GLN A 78 0.08 18.40 -14.85
C GLN A 78 0.73 19.11 -13.67
N SER A 79 0.02 20.06 -13.05
CA SER A 79 0.44 20.68 -11.81
C SER A 79 0.18 19.76 -10.62
N GLU A 80 0.99 19.91 -9.57
CA GLU A 80 0.60 19.45 -8.23
C GLU A 80 -0.62 20.21 -7.72
#